data_AF-A0A6I3CSS7-F1
#
_entry.id   AF-A0A6I3CSS7-F1
#
_cell.length_a   1.000
_cell.length_b   1.000
_cell.length_c   1.000
_cell.angle_alpha   90.00
_cell.angle_beta   90.00
_cell.angle_gamma   90.00
#
_symmetry.space_group_name_H-M   'P 1'
#
loop_
_entity.id
_entity.type
_entity.pdbx_description
1 polymer ?
#
loop_
_entity_poly.entity_id
_entity_poly.type
_entity_poly.pdbx_seq_one_letter_code
_entity_poly.pdbx_strand_id
1 'polypeptide(L)'
;GVQERGVIFLEVGTEVYEGMIVGENSRTEDMDVNIVREKKLTNMRSSGADDANRIIPPRLLNLEQALEFCREDECVEVTPKHVRVRKTILDQNERARNVGRAKKVNQNAE
;
A
#
# COMPACT_ATOMS: atom_id res chain seq x y z
N GLY A 1 4.87 10.05 8.34
CA GLY A 1 5.42 9.03 7.41
C GLY A 1 4.35 8.02 6.99
N VAL A 2 4.70 7.01 6.18
CA VAL A 2 3.73 5.97 5.74
C VAL A 2 3.22 5.13 6.93
N GLN A 3 4.08 4.88 7.92
CA GLN A 3 3.74 4.14 9.15
C GLN A 3 2.69 4.84 10.04
N GLU A 4 2.52 6.16 9.92
CA GLU A 4 1.44 6.87 10.64
C GLU A 4 0.05 6.64 10.01
N ARG A 5 0.03 6.15 8.77
CA ARG A 5 -1.19 5.99 7.97
C ARG A 5 -1.69 4.55 7.96
N GLY A 6 -1.01 3.63 8.62
CA GLY A 6 -1.33 2.22 8.50
C GLY A 6 -0.30 1.27 9.10
N VAL A 7 -0.59 -0.02 8.99
CA VAL A 7 0.29 -1.10 9.44
C VAL A 7 1.10 -1.61 8.25
N ILE A 8 2.43 -1.66 8.40
CA ILE A 8 3.33 -2.17 7.36
C ILE A 8 3.48 -3.68 7.46
N PHE A 9 3.55 -4.37 6.31
CA PHE A 9 3.70 -5.83 6.23
C PHE A 9 5.11 -6.30 5.88
N LEU A 10 6.01 -5.37 5.59
CA LEU A 10 7.34 -5.66 5.05
C LEU A 10 8.44 -5.25 6.03
N GLU A 11 9.50 -6.03 6.06
CA GLU A 11 10.72 -5.67 6.77
C GLU A 11 11.51 -4.61 6.02
N VAL A 12 12.32 -3.86 6.78
CA VAL A 12 13.22 -2.86 6.21
C VAL A 12 14.22 -3.55 5.27
N GLY A 13 14.35 -3.04 4.05
CA GLY A 13 15.23 -3.62 3.03
C GLY A 13 14.55 -4.65 2.12
N THR A 14 13.26 -4.95 2.33
CA THR A 14 12.50 -5.80 1.40
C THR A 14 12.41 -5.15 0.02
N GLU A 15 12.73 -5.91 -1.02
CA GLU A 15 12.55 -5.47 -2.40
C GLU A 15 11.05 -5.40 -2.74
N VAL A 16 10.65 -4.27 -3.32
CA VAL A 16 9.26 -3.99 -3.69
C VAL A 16 9.16 -3.66 -5.18
N TYR A 17 7.99 -3.92 -5.75
CA TYR A 17 7.67 -3.58 -7.13
C TYR A 17 6.31 -2.87 -7.22
N GLU A 18 6.02 -2.30 -8.38
CA GLU A 18 4.80 -1.51 -8.58
C GLU A 18 3.53 -2.36 -8.38
N GLY A 19 2.57 -1.84 -7.60
CA GLY A 19 1.30 -2.51 -7.30
C GLY A 19 1.42 -3.69 -6.31
N MET A 20 2.59 -3.92 -5.73
CA MET A 20 2.73 -4.74 -4.51
C MET A 20 2.08 -4.01 -3.33
N ILE A 21 1.31 -4.74 -2.51
CA ILE A 21 0.71 -4.20 -1.29
C ILE A 21 1.74 -4.27 -0.18
N VAL A 22 2.01 -3.10 0.43
CA VAL A 22 3.07 -2.93 1.43
C VAL A 22 2.53 -2.83 2.85
N GLY A 23 1.22 -2.68 3.01
CA GLY A 23 0.56 -2.49 4.29
C GLY A 23 -0.94 -2.26 4.18
N GLU A 24 -1.59 -2.19 5.34
CA GLU A 24 -3.00 -1.87 5.49
C GLU A 24 -3.16 -0.39 5.86
N ASN A 25 -4.00 0.31 5.11
CA ASN A 25 -4.37 1.69 5.42
C ASN A 25 -5.33 1.72 6.62
N SER A 26 -5.20 2.71 7.50
CA SER A 26 -6.14 2.91 8.62
C SER A 26 -7.54 3.33 8.17
N ARG A 27 -7.67 3.74 6.90
CA ARG A 27 -8.92 4.08 6.25
C ARG A 27 -9.31 3.04 5.21
N THR A 28 -10.58 3.08 4.79
CA THR A 28 -11.13 2.10 3.86
C THR A 28 -10.64 2.27 2.43
N GLU A 29 -10.20 3.48 2.05
CA GLU A 29 -9.65 3.75 0.73
C GLU A 29 -8.23 3.22 0.52
N ASP A 30 -7.96 2.79 -0.71
CA ASP A 30 -6.61 2.44 -1.13
C ASP A 30 -5.75 3.71 -1.27
N MET A 31 -4.46 3.60 -0.94
CA MET A 31 -3.51 4.70 -1.02
C MET A 31 -2.23 4.25 -1.71
N ASP A 32 -1.93 4.86 -2.86
CA ASP A 32 -0.65 4.68 -3.53
C ASP A 32 0.46 5.42 -2.78
N VAL A 33 1.51 4.69 -2.40
CA VAL A 33 2.65 5.23 -1.64
C VAL A 33 3.97 4.84 -2.26
N ASN A 34 4.96 5.71 -2.13
CA ASN A 34 6.36 5.36 -2.38
C ASN A 34 7.01 5.00 -1.04
N ILE A 35 7.38 3.72 -0.87
CA ILE A 35 8.03 3.23 0.34
C ILE A 35 9.57 3.23 0.26
N VAL A 36 10.13 3.36 -0.95
CA VAL A 36 11.59 3.28 -1.18
C VAL A 36 12.27 4.63 -0.95
N ARG A 37 11.61 5.71 -1.38
CA ARG A 37 12.18 7.05 -1.30
C ARG A 37 11.46 7.89 -0.27
N GLU A 38 12.24 8.58 0.55
CA GLU A 38 11.70 9.57 1.47
C GLU A 38 11.04 10.71 0.69
N LYS A 39 9.77 10.98 1.01
CA LYS A 39 9.11 12.19 0.56
C LYS A 39 9.57 13.34 1.45
N LYS A 40 10.42 14.22 0.93
CA LYS A 40 10.78 15.47 1.62
C LYS A 40 9.51 16.25 1.95
N LEU A 41 9.21 16.42 3.24
CA LEU A 41 8.14 17.31 3.69
C LEU A 41 8.60 18.77 3.50
N THR A 42 8.20 19.39 2.38
CA THR A 42 8.46 20.82 2.13
C THR A 42 7.50 21.75 2.90
N ASN A 43 6.44 21.22 3.51
CA ASN A 43 5.43 22.01 4.26
C ASN A 43 5.75 22.11 5.77
N MET A 44 7.00 21.98 6.19
CA MET A 44 7.38 22.10 7.60
C MET A 44 7.74 23.56 7.94
N ARG A 45 6.77 24.35 8.43
CA ARG A 45 7.01 25.64 9.09
C ARG A 45 7.38 25.36 10.55
N SER A 46 8.68 25.28 10.86
CA SER A 46 9.31 25.33 12.20
C SER A 46 8.83 24.22 13.18
N SER A 47 9.62 23.51 13.96
CA SER A 47 10.75 23.86 14.82
C SER A 47 11.23 22.54 15.43
N GLY A 48 12.55 22.34 15.53
CA GLY A 48 13.24 21.34 16.37
C GLY A 48 12.54 20.02 16.72
N ALA A 49 12.94 18.94 16.06
CA ALA A 49 13.16 17.63 16.68
C ALA A 49 13.88 16.75 15.66
N ASP A 50 15.14 16.37 15.95
CA ASP A 50 15.73 15.14 15.42
C ASP A 50 14.93 13.99 16.03
N ASP A 51 13.76 13.69 15.45
CA ASP A 51 12.98 12.53 15.83
C ASP A 51 13.63 11.34 15.12
N ALA A 52 14.46 10.61 15.86
CA ALA A 52 15.02 9.34 15.39
C ALA A 52 13.84 8.40 15.11
N ASN A 53 13.37 8.39 13.85
CA ASN A 53 12.19 7.65 13.40
C ASN A 53 12.26 6.18 13.85
N ARG A 54 11.59 5.87 14.96
CA ARG A 54 11.51 4.52 15.49
C ARG A 54 10.54 3.73 14.62
N ILE A 55 11.08 2.80 13.85
CA ILE A 55 10.30 1.95 12.95
C ILE A 55 9.47 0.98 13.79
N ILE A 56 8.14 1.01 13.59
CA ILE A 56 7.23 0.03 14.19
C ILE A 56 7.49 -1.33 13.52
N PRO A 57 7.64 -2.43 14.28
CA PRO A 57 7.80 -3.76 13.70
C PRO A 57 6.64 -4.10 12.74
N PRO A 58 6.94 -4.64 11.55
CA PRO A 58 5.91 -4.96 10.57
C PRO A 58 5.07 -6.17 11.02
N ARG A 59 3.81 -6.20 10.59
CA ARG A 59 2.94 -7.36 10.73
C ARG A 59 3.12 -8.27 9.51
N LEU A 60 3.93 -9.31 9.66
CA LEU A 60 4.14 -10.29 8.61
C LEU A 60 2.88 -11.14 8.42
N LEU A 61 2.43 -11.28 7.17
CA LEU A 61 1.30 -12.12 6.81
C LEU A 61 1.78 -13.52 6.39
N ASN A 62 1.16 -14.55 6.93
CA ASN A 62 1.29 -15.92 6.41
C ASN A 62 0.34 -16.14 5.21
N LEU A 63 0.37 -17.32 4.60
CA LEU A 63 -0.47 -17.63 3.44
C LEU A 63 -1.98 -17.52 3.71
N GLU A 64 -2.44 -18.05 4.84
CA GLU A 64 -3.86 -18.04 5.21
C GLU A 64 -4.35 -16.60 5.45
N GLN A 65 -3.58 -15.82 6.20
CA GLN A 65 -3.85 -14.41 6.46
C GLN A 65 -3.81 -13.58 5.18
N ALA A 66 -2.89 -13.87 4.25
CA ALA A 66 -2.82 -13.19 2.96
C ALA A 66 -4.05 -13.49 2.09
N LEU A 67 -4.54 -14.73 2.10
CA LEU A 67 -5.76 -15.13 1.39
C LEU A 67 -7.01 -14.49 1.99
N GLU A 68 -7.09 -14.39 3.32
CA GLU A 68 -8.20 -13.71 4.01
C GLU A 68 -8.18 -12.19 3.77
N PHE A 69 -6.99 -11.59 3.65
CA PHE A 69 -6.83 -10.17 3.40
C PHE A 69 -7.19 -9.76 1.96
N CYS A 70 -6.94 -10.63 0.99
CA CYS A 70 -7.02 -10.33 -0.43
C CYS A 70 -8.45 -9.98 -0.88
N ARG A 71 -8.61 -8.85 -1.60
CA ARG A 71 -9.88 -8.43 -2.22
C ARG A 71 -10.01 -8.90 -3.68
N GLU A 72 -11.16 -8.66 -4.30
CA GLU A 72 -11.46 -9.07 -5.69
C GLU A 72 -10.51 -8.48 -6.74
N ASP A 73 -9.99 -7.27 -6.52
CA ASP A 73 -9.04 -6.60 -7.42
C ASP A 73 -7.57 -6.90 -7.09
N GLU A 74 -7.33 -7.87 -6.21
CA GLU A 74 -6.04 -8.23 -5.65
C GLU A 74 -5.76 -9.73 -5.85
N CYS A 75 -4.49 -10.11 -5.74
CA CYS A 75 -4.09 -11.51 -5.73
C CYS A 75 -2.91 -11.77 -4.80
N VAL A 76 -2.82 -13.01 -4.34
CA VAL A 76 -1.69 -13.50 -3.55
C VAL A 76 -0.66 -14.13 -4.50
N GLU A 77 0.51 -13.52 -4.58
CA GLU A 77 1.66 -14.06 -5.28
C GLU A 77 2.42 -15.02 -4.36
N VAL A 78 2.42 -16.31 -4.71
CA VAL A 78 3.10 -17.36 -3.94
C VAL A 78 4.33 -17.85 -4.69
N THR A 79 5.48 -17.75 -4.04
CA THR A 79 6.74 -18.35 -4.47
C THR A 79 7.27 -19.25 -3.36
N PRO A 80 8.21 -20.18 -3.63
CA PRO A 80 8.77 -21.04 -2.59
C PRO A 80 9.40 -20.30 -1.41
N LYS A 81 9.79 -19.03 -1.62
CA LYS A 81 10.47 -18.20 -0.60
C LYS A 81 9.57 -17.11 0.00
N HIS A 82 8.50 -16.72 -0.68
CA HIS A 82 7.72 -15.54 -0.31
C HIS A 82 6.24 -15.72 -0.64
N VAL A 83 5.41 -15.19 0.26
CA VAL A 83 3.99 -14.93 0.03
C VAL A 83 3.83 -13.41 0.03
N ARG A 84 3.27 -12.85 -1.04
CA ARG A 84 3.03 -11.41 -1.18
C ARG A 84 1.59 -11.15 -1.61
N VAL A 85 1.05 -10.01 -1.22
CA VAL A 85 -0.22 -9.52 -1.76
C VAL A 85 0.06 -8.39 -2.75
N ARG A 86 -0.65 -8.37 -3.86
CA ARG A 86 -0.50 -7.37 -4.92
C ARG A 86 -1.85 -7.07 -5.56
N LYS A 87 -1.96 -5.91 -6.21
CA LYS A 87 -3.07 -5.61 -7.11
C LYS A 87 -2.99 -6.48 -8.37
N THR A 88 -4.15 -6.79 -8.94
CA THR A 88 -4.23 -7.47 -10.25
C THR A 88 -3.70 -6.56 -11.35
N ILE A 89 -4.08 -5.27 -11.31
CA ILE A 89 -3.55 -4.22 -12.19
C ILE A 89 -2.42 -3.50 -11.46
N LEU A 90 -1.20 -3.62 -11.98
CA LEU A 90 -0.02 -3.04 -11.35
C LEU A 90 0.12 -1.54 -11.56
N ASP A 91 -0.21 -1.05 -12.75
CA ASP A 91 -0.03 0.36 -13.10
C ASP A 91 -1.04 1.21 -12.33
N GLN A 92 -0.54 2.16 -11.54
CA GLN A 92 -1.38 3.08 -10.75
C GLN A 92 -2.31 3.95 -11.62
N ASN A 93 -1.86 4.36 -12.81
CA ASN A 93 -2.64 5.20 -13.71
C ASN A 93 -3.78 4.40 -14.33
N GLU A 94 -3.53 3.12 -14.65
CA GLU A 94 -4.56 2.23 -15.16
C GLU A 94 -5.62 1.96 -14.09
N ARG A 95 -5.22 1.71 -12.83
CA ARG A 95 -6.16 1.62 -11.71
C ARG A 95 -7.01 2.89 -11.56
N ALA A 96 -6.38 4.06 -11.54
CA ALA A 96 -7.08 5.34 -11.43
C ALA A 96 -8.10 5.55 -12.57
N ARG A 97 -7.74 5.17 -13.80
CA ARG A 97 -8.65 5.22 -14.95
C ARG A 97 -9.84 4.27 -14.78
N ASN A 98 -9.61 3.05 -14.31
CA ASN A 98 -10.66 2.06 -14.12
C ASN A 98 -11.64 2.47 -13.01
N VAL A 99 -11.14 2.99 -11.89
CA VAL A 99 -11.97 3.56 -10.82
C VAL A 99 -12.79 4.75 -11.35
N GLY A 100 -12.16 5.64 -12.13
CA GLY A 100 -12.85 6.76 -12.77
C GLY A 100 -13.95 6.33 -13.74
N ARG A 101 -13.71 5.28 -14.52
CA ARG A 101 -14.71 4.71 -15.45
C ARG A 101 -15.87 4.06 -14.72
N ALA A 102 -15.60 3.26 -13.68
CA ALA A 102 -16.63 2.61 -12.87
C ALA A 102 -17.56 3.64 -12.21
N LYS A 103 -17.00 4.74 -11.67
CA LYS A 103 -17.79 5.85 -11.11
C LYS A 103 -18.72 6.49 -12.15
N LYS A 104 -18.25 6.71 -13.39
CA LYS A 104 -19.07 7.27 -14.47
C LYS A 104 -20.19 6.33 -14.93
N VAL A 105 -19.93 5.03 -14.98
CA VAL A 105 -20.96 4.03 -15.34
C VAL A 105 -22.08 4.03 -14.32
N ASN A 106 -21.75 4.04 -13.03
CA ASN A 106 -22.75 4.08 -11.96
C ASN A 106 -23.58 5.38 -11.99
N GLN A 107 -22.96 6.53 -12.27
CA GLN A 107 -23.68 7.81 -12.41
C GLN A 107 -24.64 7.89 -13.60
N ASN A 108 -24.38 7.13 -14.66
CA ASN A 108 -25.24 7.12 -15.85
C ASN A 108 -26.36 6.06 -15.76
N ALA A 109 -26.28 5.16 -14.77
CA ALA A 109 -27.26 4.10 -14.55
C ALA A 109 -28.35 4.50 -13.54
N GLU A 110 -28.17 5.64 -12.86
CA GLU A 110 -29.17 6.36 -12.06
C GLU A 110 -29.85 7.45 -12.90
#